data_AF-A0A6M0FKC0-F1
#
_entry.id   AF-A0A6M0FKC0-F1
#
_cell.length_a   1.000
_cell.length_b   1.000
_cell.length_c   1.000
_cell.angle_alpha   90.00
_cell.angle_beta   90.00
_cell.angle_gamma   90.00
#
_symmetry.space_group_name_H-M   'P 1'
#
loop_
_entity.id
_entity.type
_entity.pdbx_description
1 polymer ?
#
loop_
_entity_poly.entity_id
_entity_poly.type
_entity_poly.pdbx_seq_one_letter_code
_entity_poly.pdbx_strand_id
1 'polypeptide(L)'
;MQRITYAQLHTFCHLQSRSPNDLRAVTKKISQLVAKSWLPKGENIRKIFLSRDSEKILKMFKKKGINTEIFGLSLKVSIDTDTFTGYLEETRDNQPVFNLVISYPPKPSEFNLSDKELEEWVKNDDSNQFVPDNLYIPVTF
;
A
#
# COMPACT_ATOMS: atom_id res chain seq x y z
N MET A 1 5.61 19.96 1.04
CA MET A 1 5.62 18.52 0.71
C MET A 1 5.42 18.40 -0.80
N GLN A 2 6.44 18.00 -1.55
CA GLN A 2 6.31 17.83 -3.01
C GLN A 2 5.69 16.46 -3.29
N ARG A 3 4.54 16.45 -3.97
CA ARG A 3 3.92 15.22 -4.49
C ARG A 3 4.74 14.75 -5.70
N ILE A 4 5.14 13.50 -5.70
CA ILE A 4 5.91 12.90 -6.79
C ILE A 4 4.96 12.59 -7.94
N THR A 5 5.27 13.09 -9.13
CA THR A 5 4.53 12.81 -10.37
C THR A 5 4.87 11.42 -10.91
N TYR A 6 4.00 10.85 -11.73
CA TYR A 6 4.25 9.57 -12.42
C TYR A 6 5.57 9.56 -13.21
N ALA A 7 5.96 10.68 -13.83
CA ALA A 7 7.24 10.82 -14.52
C ALA A 7 8.42 10.67 -13.55
N GLN A 8 8.35 11.30 -12.37
CA GLN A 8 9.37 11.20 -11.34
C GLN A 8 9.43 9.79 -10.71
N LEU A 9 8.29 9.10 -10.59
CA LEU A 9 8.22 7.71 -10.18
C LEU A 9 8.89 6.79 -11.21
N HIS A 10 8.62 7.01 -12.50
CA HIS A 10 9.26 6.26 -13.59
C HIS A 10 10.77 6.52 -13.64
N THR A 11 11.20 7.77 -13.43
CA THR A 11 12.62 8.12 -13.29
C THR A 11 13.24 7.46 -12.07
N PHE A 12 12.56 7.43 -10.91
CA PHE A 12 13.05 6.75 -9.71
C PHE A 12 13.17 5.23 -9.90
N CYS A 13 12.15 4.59 -10.47
CA CYS A 13 12.19 3.17 -10.83
C CYS A 13 13.34 2.88 -11.80
N HIS A 14 13.55 3.74 -12.81
CA HIS A 14 14.63 3.58 -13.77
C HIS A 14 16.02 3.79 -13.14
N LEU A 15 16.18 4.79 -12.27
CA LEU A 15 17.41 5.07 -11.53
C LEU A 15 17.78 3.95 -10.55
N GLN A 16 16.78 3.22 -10.03
CA GLN A 16 16.98 2.11 -9.09
C GLN A 16 16.91 0.72 -9.76
N SER A 17 16.84 0.64 -11.09
CA SER A 17 16.67 -0.62 -11.85
C SER A 17 15.45 -1.46 -11.43
N ARG A 18 14.36 -0.81 -11.03
CA ARG A 18 13.12 -1.43 -10.55
C ARG A 18 12.06 -1.45 -11.65
N SER A 19 11.31 -2.54 -11.78
CA SER A 19 10.21 -2.61 -12.75
C SER A 19 8.97 -1.86 -12.22
N PRO A 20 8.30 -1.03 -13.04
CA PRO A 20 6.99 -0.46 -12.69
C PRO A 20 5.96 -1.53 -12.27
N ASN A 21 6.09 -2.76 -12.78
CA ASN A 21 5.21 -3.87 -12.39
C ASN A 21 5.47 -4.35 -10.96
N ASP A 22 6.71 -4.27 -10.46
CA ASP A 22 7.03 -4.64 -9.07
C ASP A 22 6.37 -3.68 -8.10
N LEU A 23 6.40 -2.38 -8.43
CA LEU A 23 5.74 -1.35 -7.64
C LEU A 23 4.23 -1.59 -7.59
N ARG A 24 3.59 -1.80 -8.75
CA ARG A 24 2.15 -2.08 -8.84
C ARG A 24 1.76 -3.35 -8.08
N ALA A 25 2.60 -4.39 -8.13
CA ALA A 25 2.37 -5.61 -7.38
C ALA A 25 2.42 -5.38 -5.86
N VAL A 26 3.36 -4.56 -5.38
CA VAL A 26 3.44 -4.23 -3.95
C VAL A 26 2.29 -3.32 -3.51
N THR A 27 1.98 -2.26 -4.25
CA THR A 27 0.85 -1.38 -3.89
C THR A 27 -0.48 -2.13 -3.90
N LYS A 28 -0.69 -3.04 -4.85
CA LYS A 28 -1.83 -3.97 -4.86
C LYS A 28 -1.89 -4.80 -3.58
N LYS A 29 -0.82 -5.51 -3.21
CA LYS A 29 -0.82 -6.36 -2.01
C LYS A 29 -1.06 -5.57 -0.73
N ILE A 30 -0.53 -4.35 -0.63
CA ILE A 30 -0.79 -3.50 0.54
C ILE A 30 -2.26 -3.06 0.55
N SER A 31 -2.82 -2.64 -0.59
CA SER A 31 -4.24 -2.32 -0.74
C SER A 31 -5.14 -3.49 -0.32
N GLN A 32 -4.81 -4.71 -0.73
CA GLN A 32 -5.50 -5.93 -0.32
C GLN A 32 -5.37 -6.19 1.20
N LEU A 33 -4.22 -5.92 1.82
CA LEU A 33 -4.10 -6.04 3.27
C LEU A 33 -4.96 -5.01 4.03
N VAL A 34 -5.05 -3.78 3.52
CA VAL A 34 -5.92 -2.74 4.09
C VAL A 34 -7.39 -3.15 3.94
N ALA A 35 -7.81 -3.60 2.76
CA ALA A 35 -9.14 -4.17 2.53
C ALA A 35 -9.42 -5.33 3.51
N LYS A 36 -8.46 -6.25 3.68
CA LYS A 36 -8.60 -7.37 4.60
C LYS A 36 -8.75 -6.93 6.05
N SER A 37 -8.17 -5.79 6.44
CA SER A 37 -8.28 -5.23 7.79
C SER A 37 -9.69 -4.75 8.15
N TRP A 38 -10.52 -4.48 7.14
CA TRP A 38 -11.93 -4.11 7.29
C TRP A 38 -12.87 -5.30 7.41
N LEU A 39 -12.46 -6.44 6.87
CA LEU A 39 -13.26 -7.67 6.82
C LEU A 39 -13.12 -8.50 8.10
N PRO A 40 -14.04 -9.46 8.35
CA PRO A 40 -13.90 -10.43 9.42
C PRO A 40 -12.54 -11.17 9.36
N LYS A 41 -11.96 -11.42 10.55
CA LYS A 41 -10.60 -11.99 10.73
C LYS A 41 -9.46 -11.02 10.36
N GLY A 42 -9.78 -9.76 10.07
CA GLY A 42 -8.84 -8.67 9.77
C GLY A 42 -8.36 -7.90 11.00
N GLU A 43 -8.89 -8.19 12.18
CA GLU A 43 -8.74 -7.36 13.39
C GLU A 43 -7.28 -7.25 13.84
N ASN A 44 -6.51 -8.32 13.67
CA ASN A 44 -5.07 -8.32 13.97
C ASN A 44 -4.28 -7.43 13.00
N ILE A 45 -4.66 -7.42 11.72
CA ILE A 45 -4.05 -6.54 10.71
C ILE A 45 -4.37 -5.09 11.07
N ARG A 46 -5.64 -4.82 11.38
CA ARG A 46 -6.10 -3.49 11.79
C ARG A 46 -5.38 -2.98 13.04
N LYS A 47 -5.20 -3.82 14.06
CA LYS A 47 -4.43 -3.47 15.27
C LYS A 47 -2.99 -3.08 14.95
N ILE A 48 -2.35 -3.77 14.01
CA ILE A 48 -0.98 -3.45 13.58
C ILE A 48 -0.96 -2.09 12.87
N PHE A 49 -1.91 -1.82 11.96
CA PHE A 49 -2.00 -0.50 11.31
C PHE A 49 -2.26 0.63 12.31
N LEU A 50 -3.20 0.44 13.24
CA LEU A 50 -3.53 1.43 14.27
C LEU A 50 -2.38 1.69 15.25
N SER A 51 -1.45 0.74 15.42
CA SER A 51 -0.27 0.96 16.26
C SER A 51 0.70 2.01 15.70
N ARG A 52 0.59 2.34 14.40
CA ARG A 52 1.45 3.27 13.65
C ARG A 52 2.95 2.97 13.78
N ASP A 53 3.29 1.76 14.18
CA ASP A 53 4.64 1.27 14.37
C ASP A 53 5.17 0.73 13.04
N SER A 54 6.00 1.55 12.39
CA SER A 54 6.59 1.25 11.08
C SER A 54 7.30 -0.11 11.06
N GLU A 55 8.03 -0.47 12.11
CA GLU A 55 8.73 -1.76 12.15
C GLU A 55 7.77 -2.94 12.23
N LYS A 56 6.70 -2.83 13.04
CA LYS A 56 5.67 -3.87 13.11
C LYS A 56 4.94 -4.02 11.77
N ILE A 57 4.64 -2.92 11.10
CA ILE A 57 3.98 -2.95 9.79
C ILE A 57 4.89 -3.60 8.74
N LEU A 58 6.18 -3.22 8.69
CA LEU A 58 7.15 -3.83 7.78
C LEU A 58 7.35 -5.33 8.06
N LYS A 59 7.43 -5.73 9.33
CA LYS A 59 7.47 -7.15 9.73
C LYS A 59 6.23 -7.91 9.26
N MET A 60 5.04 -7.29 9.33
CA MET A 60 3.81 -7.89 8.81
C MET A 60 3.83 -8.00 7.29
N PHE A 61 4.25 -6.96 6.58
CA PHE A 61 4.40 -6.97 5.12
C PHE A 61 5.32 -8.11 4.66
N LYS A 62 6.48 -8.27 5.30
CA LYS A 62 7.40 -9.38 5.01
C LYS A 62 6.75 -10.75 5.24
N LYS A 63 6.04 -10.93 6.36
CA LYS A 63 5.30 -12.18 6.65
C LYS A 63 4.19 -12.49 5.64
N LYS A 64 3.66 -11.45 4.97
CA LYS A 64 2.62 -11.56 3.94
C LYS A 64 3.17 -11.60 2.51
N GLY A 65 4.49 -11.74 2.34
CA GLY A 65 5.11 -11.84 1.03
C GLY A 65 5.08 -10.54 0.22
N ILE A 66 5.06 -9.39 0.91
CA ILE A 66 5.20 -8.08 0.30
C ILE A 66 6.68 -7.70 0.35
N ASN A 67 7.32 -7.66 -0.82
CA ASN A 67 8.71 -7.27 -0.95
C ASN A 67 8.83 -5.74 -0.91
N THR A 68 9.05 -5.17 0.28
CA THR A 68 9.25 -3.71 0.44
C THR A 68 10.70 -3.27 0.26
N GLU A 69 11.62 -4.19 0.07
CA GLU A 69 13.03 -3.88 -0.21
C GLU A 69 13.19 -3.21 -1.60
N ILE A 70 12.16 -3.34 -2.45
CA ILE A 70 12.01 -2.56 -3.70
C ILE A 70 11.82 -1.07 -3.47
N PHE A 71 11.79 -0.56 -2.23
CA PHE A 71 11.74 0.87 -1.96
C PHE A 71 13.05 1.41 -1.42
N GLY A 72 13.93 0.56 -0.88
CA GLY A 72 15.22 0.96 -0.31
C GLY A 72 15.48 0.31 1.05
N LEU A 73 16.70 0.52 1.57
CA LEU A 73 17.15 -0.10 2.82
C LEU A 73 16.60 0.59 4.07
N SER A 74 16.20 1.86 3.97
CA SER A 74 15.75 2.70 5.09
C SER A 74 14.34 3.23 4.86
N LEU A 75 13.41 2.29 4.72
CA LEU A 75 11.99 2.53 4.50
C LEU A 75 11.24 2.73 5.82
N LYS A 76 10.44 3.79 5.89
CA LYS A 76 9.39 3.98 6.89
C LYS A 76 8.02 3.78 6.25
N VAL A 77 7.14 3.12 6.98
CA VAL A 77 5.74 2.91 6.61
C VAL A 77 4.86 3.58 7.65
N SER A 78 3.87 4.32 7.19
CA SER A 78 2.71 4.67 7.99
C SER A 78 1.43 4.40 7.21
N ILE A 79 0.38 4.01 7.93
CA ILE A 79 -0.96 3.81 7.38
C ILE A 79 -1.92 4.57 8.25
N ASP A 80 -2.61 5.53 7.65
CA ASP A 80 -3.67 6.29 8.26
C ASP A 80 -5.00 5.70 7.79
N THR A 81 -5.67 5.05 8.73
CA THR A 81 -6.94 4.36 8.51
C THR A 81 -8.14 5.29 8.37
N ASP A 82 -8.01 6.54 8.83
CA ASP A 82 -9.10 7.51 8.86
C ASP A 82 -9.13 8.33 7.57
N THR A 83 -7.97 8.50 6.94
CA THR A 83 -7.79 9.19 5.65
C THR A 83 -7.57 8.23 4.48
N PHE A 84 -7.63 6.91 4.74
CA PHE A 84 -7.41 5.83 3.75
C PHE A 84 -6.11 6.00 2.96
N THR A 85 -5.07 6.49 3.64
CA THR A 85 -3.82 6.88 3.00
C THR A 85 -2.64 6.26 3.74
N GLY A 86 -1.72 5.65 3.00
CA GLY A 86 -0.42 5.23 3.50
C GLY A 86 0.70 6.08 2.95
N TYR A 87 1.83 6.02 3.63
CA TYR A 87 3.05 6.68 3.23
C TYR A 87 4.19 5.67 3.28
N LEU A 88 4.91 5.55 2.17
CA LEU A 88 6.20 4.88 2.08
C LEU A 88 7.26 5.95 1.93
N GLU A 89 8.09 6.12 2.95
CA GLU A 89 9.14 7.13 2.97
C GLU A 89 10.51 6.45 3.02
N GLU A 90 11.34 6.69 2.01
CA GLU A 90 12.76 6.32 2.06
C GLU A 90 13.55 7.52 2.59
N THR A 91 14.36 7.28 3.62
CA THR A 91 15.26 8.30 4.17
C THR A 91 16.72 7.90 3.98
N ARG A 92 17.58 8.86 3.62
CA ARG A 92 19.04 8.69 3.56
C ARG A 92 19.66 9.83 4.34
N ASP A 93 20.54 9.52 5.29
CA ASP A 93 21.16 10.52 6.18
C ASP A 93 20.12 11.44 6.86
N ASN A 94 19.01 10.85 7.32
CA ASN A 94 17.84 11.54 7.89
C ASN A 94 17.12 12.55 6.97
N GLN A 95 17.41 12.56 5.67
CA GLN A 95 16.66 13.33 4.69
C GLN A 95 15.71 12.44 3.89
N PRO A 96 14.45 12.88 3.62
CA PRO A 96 13.53 12.14 2.78
C PRO A 96 14.04 12.17 1.34
N VAL A 97 14.39 11.00 0.82
CA VAL A 97 14.80 10.80 -0.58
C VAL A 97 13.56 10.60 -1.46
N PHE A 98 12.55 9.95 -0.90
CA PHE A 98 11.34 9.57 -1.60
C PHE A 98 10.19 9.46 -0.61
N ASN A 99 9.01 9.92 -1.03
CA ASN A 99 7.77 9.74 -0.31
C ASN A 99 6.66 9.38 -1.31
N LEU A 100 6.17 8.15 -1.21
CA LEU A 100 5.01 7.68 -1.96
C LEU A 100 3.78 7.66 -1.07
N VAL A 101 2.80 8.44 -1.48
CA VAL A 101 1.46 8.40 -0.94
C VAL A 101 0.73 7.26 -1.62
N ILE A 102 0.22 6.31 -0.84
CA ILE A 102 -0.54 5.16 -1.34
C ILE A 102 -1.97 5.28 -0.86
N SER A 103 -2.91 5.40 -1.78
CA SER A 103 -4.34 5.39 -1.47
C SER A 103 -4.85 3.96 -1.30
N TYR A 104 -5.75 3.75 -0.34
CA TYR A 104 -6.30 2.43 -0.01
C TYR A 104 -7.83 2.42 0.08
N PRO A 105 -8.46 1.24 -0.02
CA PRO A 105 -9.90 1.10 0.13
C PRO A 105 -10.42 1.70 1.44
N PRO A 106 -11.52 2.48 1.37
CA PRO A 106 -12.19 2.99 2.55
C PRO A 106 -12.91 1.88 3.30
N LYS A 107 -13.46 2.19 4.48
CA LYS A 107 -14.31 1.25 5.20
C LYS A 107 -15.60 1.01 4.40
N PRO A 108 -16.14 -0.22 4.37
CA PRO A 108 -17.30 -0.57 3.55
C PRO A 108 -18.53 0.35 3.75
N SER A 109 -18.74 0.88 4.95
CA SER A 109 -19.86 1.78 5.26
C SER A 109 -19.71 3.22 4.77
N GLU A 110 -18.55 3.67 4.29
CA GLU A 110 -18.28 5.09 4.08
C GLU A 110 -18.52 5.58 2.64
N PHE A 111 -18.44 4.69 1.63
CA PHE A 111 -18.56 5.07 0.22
C PHE A 111 -19.38 4.07 -0.63
N ASN A 112 -20.41 3.45 -0.03
CA ASN A 112 -21.24 2.44 -0.71
C ASN A 112 -20.42 1.24 -1.22
N LEU A 113 -19.36 0.88 -0.49
CA LEU A 113 -18.47 -0.22 -0.82
C LEU A 113 -18.89 -1.44 0.01
N SER A 114 -19.33 -2.52 -0.62
CA SER A 114 -19.78 -3.70 0.12
C SER A 114 -18.63 -4.56 0.63
N ASP A 115 -18.87 -5.32 1.70
CA ASP A 115 -17.93 -6.35 2.17
C ASP A 115 -17.59 -7.35 1.06
N LYS A 116 -18.56 -7.65 0.18
CA LYS A 116 -18.38 -8.56 -0.96
C LYS A 116 -17.32 -8.02 -1.94
N GLU A 117 -17.35 -6.74 -2.26
CA GLU A 117 -16.40 -6.13 -3.19
C GLU A 117 -14.98 -6.07 -2.60
N LEU A 118 -14.88 -5.80 -1.30
CA LEU A 118 -13.59 -5.92 -0.59
C LEU A 118 -13.09 -7.35 -0.54
N GLU A 119 -13.97 -8.33 -0.33
CA GLU A 119 -13.62 -9.74 -0.36
C GLU A 119 -13.13 -10.20 -1.74
N GLU A 120 -13.80 -9.78 -2.81
CA GLU A 120 -13.37 -10.04 -4.19
C GLU A 120 -11.99 -9.45 -4.44
N TRP A 121 -11.76 -8.20 -4.02
CA TRP A 121 -10.44 -7.57 -4.15
C TRP A 121 -9.35 -8.30 -3.38
N VAL A 122 -9.64 -8.71 -2.14
CA VAL A 122 -8.70 -9.46 -1.28
C VAL A 122 -8.36 -10.83 -1.85
N LYS A 123 -9.30 -11.49 -2.55
CA LYS A 123 -9.11 -12.81 -3.17
C LYS A 123 -8.53 -12.72 -4.59
N ASN A 124 -8.32 -11.52 -5.12
CA ASN A 124 -7.84 -11.31 -6.47
C ASN A 124 -6.33 -11.61 -6.58
N ASP A 125 -6.01 -12.84 -6.99
CA ASP A 125 -4.63 -13.30 -7.19
C ASP A 125 -4.12 -13.10 -8.64
N ASP A 126 -4.92 -12.49 -9.52
CA ASP A 126 -4.50 -12.21 -10.90
C ASP A 126 -3.33 -11.21 -10.92
N SER A 127 -2.15 -11.66 -11.34
CA SER A 127 -0.94 -10.84 -11.37
C SER A 127 -0.96 -9.76 -12.46
N ASN A 128 -1.93 -9.80 -13.39
CA ASN A 128 -2.10 -8.81 -14.45
C ASN A 128 -3.19 -7.79 -14.14
N GLN A 129 -4.07 -8.06 -13.17
CA GLN A 129 -5.11 -7.13 -12.74
C GLN A 129 -4.63 -6.29 -11.56
N PHE A 130 -4.02 -5.14 -11.85
CA PHE A 130 -3.58 -4.18 -10.82
C PHE A 130 -4.68 -3.22 -10.36
N VAL A 131 -5.76 -3.12 -11.13
CA VAL A 131 -6.87 -2.20 -10.89
C VAL A 131 -8.12 -3.02 -10.51
N PRO A 132 -8.75 -2.74 -9.36
CA PRO A 132 -9.99 -3.37 -8.96
C PRO A 132 -11.15 -2.91 -9.86
N ASP A 133 -12.16 -3.76 -9.99
CA ASP A 133 -13.35 -3.44 -10.79
C ASP A 133 -14.21 -2.34 -10.15
N ASN A 134 -14.16 -2.22 -8.82
CA ASN A 134 -14.85 -1.16 -8.08
C ASN A 134 -13.97 0.09 -7.94
N LEU A 135 -14.46 1.22 -8.48
CA LEU A 135 -13.78 2.52 -8.51
C LEU A 135 -13.53 3.15 -7.12
N TYR A 136 -14.25 2.72 -6.09
CA TYR A 136 -14.05 3.17 -4.71
C TYR A 136 -12.90 2.45 -3.99
N ILE A 137 -12.27 1.45 -4.64
CA ILE A 137 -11.02 0.87 -4.18
C ILE A 137 -9.89 1.57 -4.94
N PRO A 138 -9.24 2.60 -4.35
CA PRO A 138 -8.19 3.33 -5.03
C PRO A 138 -6.94 2.46 -5.17
N VAL A 139 -6.17 2.79 -6.20
CA VAL A 139 -4.87 2.19 -6.48
C VAL A 139 -3.86 3.29 -6.72
N THR A 140 -2.61 2.98 -6.42
CA THR A 140 -1.48 3.90 -6.59
C THR A 140 -0.61 3.38 -7.72
N PHE A 141 -0.41 4.24 -8.73
CA PHE A 141 0.33 3.95 -9.97
C PHE A 141 1.70 4.62 -10.00
#